data_AF-A0A2T0SB78-F1
#
_entry.id   AF-A0A2T0SB78-F1
#
_cell.length_a   1.000
_cell.length_b   1.000
_cell.length_c   1.000
_cell.angle_alpha   90.00
_cell.angle_beta   90.00
_cell.angle_gamma   90.00
#
_symmetry.space_group_name_H-M   'P 1'
#
loop_
_entity.id
_entity.type
_entity.pdbx_description
1 polymer ?
#
loop_
_entity_poly.entity_id
_entity_poly.type
_entity_poly.pdbx_seq_one_letter_code
_entity_poly.pdbx_strand_id
1 'polypeptide(L)'
;MAFGADQNINIANASAQDIYVLAAGNTGWTIADVLGNAALMFTGLGELKGIVSAGELPAAINTIGDLYKALRVGAALVRAGGRGYEAGEAVVSAFKKNSADIQNGQVKNVREQGTLSTFLNPSGIAGLLGAGTVSLTVMSGDGLQVAQFDSGPDDSWIATGNQTIVRSVYGTLWDQDPAAGSQSWPMAQAAATV
;
A
#
# COMPACT_ATOMS: atom_id res chain seq x y z
N MET A 1 6.66 5.79 -32.36
CA MET A 1 6.77 6.63 -31.16
C MET A 1 7.80 5.98 -30.27
N ALA A 2 8.94 6.65 -30.04
CA ALA A 2 10.00 6.11 -29.21
C ALA A 2 9.58 6.26 -27.74
N PHE A 3 9.36 5.14 -27.06
CA PHE A 3 9.23 5.13 -25.61
C PHE A 3 10.62 5.41 -25.02
N GLY A 4 10.79 6.59 -24.42
CA GLY A 4 11.95 6.88 -23.59
C GLY A 4 11.99 5.92 -22.40
N ALA A 5 13.19 5.62 -21.93
CA ALA A 5 13.49 4.67 -20.86
C ALA A 5 13.06 5.15 -19.47
N ASP A 6 11.84 5.67 -19.34
CA ASP A 6 11.24 6.05 -18.07
C ASP A 6 10.26 4.96 -17.65
N GLN A 7 10.68 4.17 -16.66
CA GLN A 7 9.88 3.11 -16.06
C GLN A 7 8.61 3.72 -15.44
N ASN A 8 7.44 3.32 -15.92
CA ASN A 8 6.16 3.89 -15.51
C ASN A 8 5.23 2.84 -14.90
N ILE A 9 5.14 2.83 -13.58
CA ILE A 9 4.19 2.00 -12.86
C ILE A 9 2.93 2.83 -12.61
N ASN A 10 1.83 2.47 -13.27
CA ASN A 10 0.56 3.18 -13.12
C ASN A 10 -0.42 2.37 -12.30
N ILE A 11 -1.17 3.04 -11.42
CA ILE A 11 -2.32 2.44 -10.75
C ILE A 11 -3.56 3.25 -11.08
N ALA A 12 -4.51 2.61 -11.74
CA ALA A 12 -5.85 3.09 -12.01
C ALA A 12 -6.80 2.62 -10.91
N ASN A 13 -7.70 3.51 -10.48
CA ASN A 13 -8.65 3.21 -9.42
C ASN A 13 -10.08 3.07 -9.97
N ALA A 14 -10.57 1.84 -10.03
CA ALA A 14 -11.95 1.46 -10.35
C ALA A 14 -12.65 0.79 -9.15
N SER A 15 -12.22 1.11 -7.92
CA SER A 15 -12.69 0.42 -6.71
C SER A 15 -13.97 1.01 -6.11
N ALA A 16 -14.53 2.07 -6.71
CA ALA A 16 -15.68 2.84 -6.21
C ALA A 16 -15.41 3.64 -4.91
N GLN A 17 -14.17 3.64 -4.45
CA GLN A 17 -13.68 4.47 -3.34
C GLN A 17 -12.26 4.93 -3.66
N ASP A 18 -11.74 5.91 -2.94
CA ASP A 18 -10.34 6.33 -3.07
C ASP A 18 -9.42 5.18 -2.63
N ILE A 19 -8.19 5.17 -3.13
CA ILE A 19 -7.17 4.19 -2.71
C ILE A 19 -5.88 4.91 -2.32
N TYR A 20 -5.13 4.29 -1.43
CA TYR A 20 -3.86 4.80 -0.93
C TYR A 20 -2.75 3.82 -1.30
N VAL A 21 -1.72 4.35 -1.97
CA VAL A 21 -0.64 3.54 -2.51
C VAL A 21 0.70 4.01 -1.97
N LEU A 22 1.50 3.06 -1.53
CA LEU A 22 2.89 3.26 -1.15
C LEU A 22 3.78 2.34 -1.99
N ALA A 23 4.87 2.89 -2.51
CA ALA A 23 5.85 2.18 -3.33
C ALA A 23 7.20 2.12 -2.61
N ALA A 24 7.86 0.95 -2.67
CA ALA A 24 9.19 0.73 -2.11
C ALA A 24 10.02 -0.19 -3.02
N GLY A 25 11.35 -0.11 -2.95
CA GLY A 25 12.20 -0.91 -3.84
C GLY A 25 12.06 -2.43 -3.62
N ASN A 26 11.75 -2.86 -2.39
CA ASN A 26 11.32 -4.22 -2.06
C ASN A 26 10.72 -4.23 -0.64
N THR A 27 10.24 -5.39 -0.19
CA THR A 27 9.63 -5.55 1.15
C THR A 27 10.62 -5.41 2.32
N GLY A 28 11.94 -5.57 2.07
CA GLY A 28 13.00 -5.44 3.07
C GLY A 28 13.54 -4.02 3.24
N TRP A 29 13.11 -3.07 2.41
CA TRP A 29 13.45 -1.66 2.57
C TRP A 29 13.00 -1.13 3.91
N THR A 30 13.83 -0.27 4.52
CA THR A 30 13.49 0.25 5.83
C THR A 30 12.38 1.29 5.72
N ILE A 31 11.52 1.33 6.72
CA ILE A 31 10.48 2.36 6.82
C ILE A 31 11.11 3.76 6.89
N ALA A 32 12.30 3.89 7.48
CA ALA A 32 13.02 5.17 7.53
C ALA A 32 13.42 5.68 6.15
N ASP A 33 13.67 4.78 5.19
CA ASP A 33 13.94 5.15 3.80
C ASP A 33 12.66 5.56 3.05
N VAL A 34 11.52 5.02 3.49
CA VAL A 34 10.25 5.12 2.79
C VAL A 34 9.34 6.19 3.35
N LEU A 35 9.51 6.62 4.60
CA LEU A 35 8.66 7.57 5.28
C LEU A 35 9.46 8.72 5.88
N GLY A 36 9.29 9.92 5.32
CA GLY A 36 9.85 11.14 5.91
C GLY A 36 9.36 11.44 7.34
N ASN A 37 8.20 10.92 7.75
CA ASN A 37 7.64 11.09 9.10
C ASN A 37 7.08 9.78 9.69
N ALA A 38 7.98 8.79 9.88
CA ALA A 38 7.63 7.49 10.45
C ALA A 38 7.10 7.56 11.90
N ALA A 39 7.27 8.68 12.62
CA ALA A 39 6.89 8.83 14.03
C ALA A 39 5.40 8.56 14.29
N LEU A 40 4.50 9.06 13.43
CA LEU A 40 3.06 8.84 13.57
C LEU A 40 2.65 7.37 13.37
N MET A 41 3.36 6.64 12.49
CA MET A 41 3.15 5.20 12.38
C MET A 41 3.56 4.49 13.66
N PHE A 42 4.72 4.83 14.23
CA PHE A 42 5.20 4.18 15.44
C PHE A 42 4.28 4.39 16.66
N THR A 43 3.59 5.54 16.75
CA THR A 43 2.59 5.78 17.81
C THR A 43 1.41 4.81 17.72
N GLY A 44 0.73 4.73 16.56
CA GLY A 44 -0.42 3.82 16.40
C GLY A 44 -0.04 2.34 16.58
N LEU A 45 1.21 1.99 16.24
CA LEU A 45 1.74 0.64 16.45
C LEU A 45 1.98 0.29 17.92
N GLY A 46 2.40 1.27 18.73
CA GLY A 46 2.54 1.08 20.18
C GLY A 46 1.21 0.71 20.84
N GLU A 47 0.13 1.38 20.42
CA GLU A 47 -1.22 1.10 20.89
C GLU A 47 -1.70 -0.29 20.45
N LEU A 48 -1.42 -0.66 19.19
CA LEU A 48 -1.80 -1.95 18.63
C LEU A 48 -1.19 -3.14 19.40
N LYS A 49 0.10 -3.04 19.78
CA LYS A 49 0.77 -4.08 20.59
C LYS A 49 0.17 -4.27 21.98
N GLY A 50 -0.53 -3.27 22.51
CA GLY A 50 -1.25 -3.38 23.78
C GLY A 50 -2.58 -4.12 23.68
N ILE A 51 -3.07 -4.36 22.46
CA ILE A 51 -4.42 -4.88 22.18
C ILE A 51 -4.37 -6.28 21.58
N VAL A 52 -3.43 -6.54 20.67
CA VAL A 52 -3.36 -7.83 19.98
C VAL A 52 -2.45 -8.82 20.69
N SER A 53 -2.65 -10.10 20.40
CA SER A 53 -1.91 -11.18 21.06
C SER A 53 -0.44 -11.20 20.62
N ALA A 54 0.44 -11.65 21.51
CA ALA A 54 1.85 -11.85 21.19
C ALA A 54 1.98 -12.85 20.02
N GLY A 55 2.43 -12.37 18.86
CA GLY A 55 2.64 -13.17 17.64
C GLY A 55 1.91 -12.66 16.40
N GLU A 56 0.87 -11.83 16.56
CA GLU A 56 0.12 -11.28 15.41
C GLU A 56 0.80 -10.06 14.79
N LEU A 57 1.59 -9.33 15.59
CA LEU A 57 2.38 -8.19 15.13
C LEU A 57 3.88 -8.47 15.21
N PRO A 58 4.67 -7.92 14.27
CA PRO A 58 6.12 -7.95 14.38
C PRO A 58 6.59 -7.16 15.61
N ALA A 59 7.63 -7.68 16.28
CA ALA A 59 8.18 -7.13 17.51
C ALA A 59 8.70 -5.69 17.34
N ALA A 60 9.15 -5.34 16.13
CA ALA A 60 9.47 -3.99 15.68
C ALA A 60 9.05 -3.88 14.22
N ILE A 61 8.66 -2.67 13.79
CA ILE A 61 8.27 -2.43 12.41
C ILE A 61 9.39 -1.68 11.74
N ASN A 62 10.29 -2.43 11.11
CA ASN A 62 11.48 -1.86 10.51
C ASN A 62 11.38 -1.83 9.00
N THR A 63 10.58 -2.71 8.42
CA THR A 63 10.50 -2.93 6.98
C THR A 63 9.11 -2.68 6.42
N ILE A 64 9.02 -2.52 5.09
CA ILE A 64 7.74 -2.42 4.37
C ILE A 64 6.90 -3.69 4.49
N GLY A 65 7.52 -4.85 4.60
CA GLY A 65 6.83 -6.10 4.93
C GLY A 65 6.23 -6.09 6.34
N ASP A 66 6.92 -5.52 7.32
CA ASP A 66 6.38 -5.39 8.68
C ASP A 66 5.21 -4.41 8.74
N LEU A 67 5.31 -3.30 8.00
CA LEU A 67 4.23 -2.33 7.86
C LEU A 67 2.98 -3.00 7.29
N TYR A 68 3.12 -3.77 6.20
CA TYR A 68 2.00 -4.50 5.61
C TYR A 68 1.30 -5.44 6.60
N LYS A 69 2.06 -6.19 7.41
CA LYS A 69 1.49 -7.04 8.46
C LYS A 69 0.68 -6.23 9.46
N ALA A 70 1.22 -5.10 9.92
CA ALA A 70 0.51 -4.24 10.85
C ALA A 70 -0.74 -3.59 10.25
N LEU A 71 -0.71 -3.21 8.96
CA LEU A 71 -1.89 -2.69 8.26
C LEU A 71 -2.99 -3.74 8.17
N ARG A 72 -2.64 -5.00 7.89
CA ARG A 72 -3.59 -6.12 7.86
C ARG A 72 -4.27 -6.32 9.21
N VAL A 73 -3.52 -6.22 10.31
CA VAL A 73 -4.06 -6.32 11.68
C VAL A 73 -4.90 -5.08 12.02
N GLY A 74 -4.43 -3.88 11.68
CA GLY A 74 -5.18 -2.64 11.87
C GLY A 74 -6.53 -2.67 11.16
N ALA A 75 -6.55 -3.04 9.88
CA ALA A 75 -7.76 -3.23 9.09
C ALA A 75 -8.72 -4.28 9.70
N ALA A 76 -8.18 -5.37 10.26
CA ALA A 76 -8.96 -6.39 10.96
C ALA A 76 -9.64 -5.86 12.23
N LEU A 77 -8.94 -5.01 13.01
CA LEU A 77 -9.48 -4.36 14.20
C LEU A 77 -10.53 -3.30 13.86
N VAL A 78 -10.27 -2.48 12.82
CA VAL A 78 -11.25 -1.50 12.32
C VAL A 78 -12.53 -2.20 11.91
N ARG A 79 -12.41 -3.32 11.17
CA ARG A 79 -13.57 -4.11 10.74
C ARG A 79 -14.33 -4.75 11.90
N ALA A 80 -13.62 -5.30 12.89
CA ALA A 80 -14.24 -5.95 14.04
C ALA A 80 -15.09 -4.96 14.85
N GLY A 81 -14.62 -3.71 14.95
CA GLY A 81 -15.20 -2.72 15.85
C GLY A 81 -14.91 -3.07 17.32
N GLY A 82 -15.05 -2.09 18.21
CA GLY A 82 -14.86 -2.29 19.65
C GLY A 82 -13.42 -2.15 20.12
N ARG A 83 -12.96 -3.04 21.02
CA ARG A 83 -11.69 -2.90 21.73
C ARG A 83 -10.52 -3.15 20.77
N GLY A 84 -9.95 -2.06 20.27
CA GLY A 84 -8.90 -2.08 19.25
C GLY A 84 -9.19 -1.22 18.02
N TYR A 85 -10.41 -0.74 17.87
CA TYR A 85 -10.81 0.13 16.77
C TYR A 85 -9.91 1.36 16.67
N GLU A 86 -9.69 2.09 17.77
CA GLU A 86 -8.88 3.32 17.78
C GLU A 86 -7.43 3.08 17.35
N ALA A 87 -6.80 1.99 17.84
CA ALA A 87 -5.44 1.63 17.44
C ALA A 87 -5.37 1.18 15.98
N GLY A 88 -6.37 0.43 15.51
CA GLY A 88 -6.48 0.05 14.10
C GLY A 88 -6.63 1.27 13.20
N GLU A 89 -7.52 2.19 13.55
CA GLU A 89 -7.72 3.47 12.88
C GLU A 89 -6.46 4.33 12.89
N ALA A 90 -5.70 4.36 13.98
CA ALA A 90 -4.45 5.10 14.07
C ALA A 90 -3.44 4.62 13.02
N VAL A 91 -3.31 3.30 12.83
CA VAL A 91 -2.40 2.71 11.83
C VAL A 91 -2.90 2.91 10.41
N VAL A 92 -4.20 2.68 10.15
CA VAL A 92 -4.82 2.96 8.85
C VAL A 92 -4.65 4.44 8.48
N SER A 93 -4.97 5.35 9.39
CA SER A 93 -4.84 6.79 9.19
C SER A 93 -3.39 7.23 8.97
N ALA A 94 -2.44 6.65 9.71
CA ALA A 94 -1.03 6.93 9.51
C ALA A 94 -0.55 6.48 8.13
N PHE A 95 -1.02 5.34 7.64
CA PHE A 95 -0.72 4.89 6.27
C PHE A 95 -1.29 5.83 5.21
N LYS A 96 -2.56 6.21 5.32
CA LYS A 96 -3.21 7.15 4.38
C LYS A 96 -2.44 8.48 4.28
N LYS A 97 -2.00 9.02 5.41
CA LYS A 97 -1.21 10.27 5.47
C LYS A 97 0.18 10.17 4.82
N ASN A 98 0.70 8.95 4.68
CA ASN A 98 2.03 8.67 4.17
C ASN A 98 1.98 7.86 2.86
N SER A 99 0.90 8.03 2.09
CA SER A 99 0.69 7.32 0.83
C SER A 99 0.18 8.26 -0.23
N ALA A 100 0.36 7.88 -1.49
CA ALA A 100 -0.29 8.55 -2.60
C ALA A 100 -1.78 8.21 -2.62
N ASP A 101 -2.63 9.22 -2.44
CA ASP A 101 -4.07 9.13 -2.68
C ASP A 101 -4.36 9.06 -4.19
N ILE A 102 -5.18 8.11 -4.63
CA ILE A 102 -5.70 8.01 -5.99
C ILE A 102 -7.21 7.98 -5.89
N GLN A 103 -7.87 9.06 -6.32
CA GLN A 103 -9.33 9.13 -6.23
C GLN A 103 -10.00 8.13 -7.17
N ASN A 104 -11.23 7.72 -6.85
CA ASN A 104 -11.99 6.86 -7.75
C ASN A 104 -12.11 7.47 -9.16
N GLY A 105 -11.84 6.66 -10.19
CA GLY A 105 -11.81 7.09 -11.60
C GLY A 105 -10.52 7.78 -12.04
N GLN A 106 -9.50 7.86 -11.17
CA GLN A 106 -8.19 8.44 -11.51
C GLN A 106 -7.11 7.38 -11.68
N VAL A 107 -6.00 7.82 -12.29
CA VAL A 107 -4.76 7.06 -12.43
C VAL A 107 -3.62 7.90 -11.87
N LYS A 108 -2.69 7.27 -11.14
CA LYS A 108 -1.41 7.89 -10.80
C LYS A 108 -0.25 7.00 -11.19
N ASN A 109 0.84 7.64 -11.62
CA ASN A 109 2.13 7.01 -11.74
C ASN A 109 2.83 7.06 -10.37
N VAL A 110 3.14 5.88 -9.82
CA VAL A 110 3.71 5.75 -8.48
C VAL A 110 5.23 5.93 -8.46
N ARG A 111 5.89 6.07 -9.61
CA ARG A 111 7.32 6.42 -9.73
C ARG A 111 7.54 7.90 -10.09
N GLU A 112 6.48 8.65 -10.32
CA GLU A 112 6.57 10.08 -10.58
C GLU A 112 7.09 10.81 -9.34
N GLN A 113 8.07 11.72 -9.52
CA GLN A 113 8.75 12.38 -8.39
C GLN A 113 7.79 13.13 -7.45
N GLY A 114 6.75 13.77 -8.00
CA GLY A 114 5.70 14.41 -7.22
C GLY A 114 4.99 13.42 -6.30
N THR A 115 4.69 12.22 -6.79
CA THR A 115 4.11 11.11 -6.01
C THR A 115 5.12 10.58 -5.00
N LEU A 116 6.36 10.30 -5.41
CA LEU A 116 7.38 9.72 -4.53
C LEU A 116 7.75 10.62 -3.36
N SER A 117 7.87 11.92 -3.60
CA SER A 117 8.18 12.92 -2.55
C SER A 117 7.10 13.06 -1.49
N THR A 118 5.90 12.51 -1.70
CA THR A 118 4.86 12.47 -0.66
C THR A 118 5.16 11.48 0.46
N PHE A 119 5.98 10.47 0.20
CA PHE A 119 6.32 9.45 1.19
C PHE A 119 7.83 9.23 1.34
N LEU A 120 8.57 9.10 0.24
CA LEU A 120 10.00 8.81 0.26
C LEU A 120 10.86 10.00 0.67
N ASN A 121 11.94 9.69 1.41
CA ASN A 121 13.07 10.61 1.55
C ASN A 121 13.93 10.61 0.26
N PRO A 122 14.84 11.58 0.06
CA PRO A 122 15.64 11.65 -1.17
C PRO A 122 16.45 10.38 -1.50
N SER A 123 16.98 9.68 -0.49
CA SER A 123 17.68 8.40 -0.68
C SER A 123 16.75 7.27 -1.13
N GLY A 124 15.52 7.23 -0.59
CA GLY A 124 14.47 6.30 -1.01
C GLY A 124 14.05 6.54 -2.45
N ILE A 125 13.92 7.81 -2.88
CA ILE A 125 13.62 8.15 -4.29
C ILE A 125 14.70 7.58 -5.20
N ALA A 126 15.98 7.82 -4.90
CA ALA A 126 17.09 7.33 -5.72
C ALA A 126 17.13 5.80 -5.80
N GLY A 127 16.95 5.11 -4.67
CA GLY A 127 16.94 3.65 -4.67
C GLY A 127 15.74 3.05 -5.41
N LEU A 128 14.57 3.71 -5.38
CA LEU A 128 13.37 3.23 -6.05
C LEU A 128 13.49 3.41 -7.56
N LEU A 129 14.00 4.56 -8.00
CA LEU A 129 14.23 4.84 -9.42
C LEU A 129 15.25 3.88 -10.06
N GLY A 130 16.21 3.36 -9.29
CA GLY A 130 17.14 2.33 -9.75
C GLY A 130 16.61 0.89 -9.68
N ALA A 131 15.44 0.66 -9.09
CA ALA A 131 14.90 -0.68 -8.89
C ALA A 131 14.20 -1.20 -10.16
N GLY A 132 14.56 -2.44 -10.56
CA GLY A 132 13.94 -3.13 -11.69
C GLY A 132 12.53 -3.66 -11.38
N THR A 133 12.23 -3.89 -10.11
CA THR A 133 10.89 -4.20 -9.59
C THR A 133 10.60 -3.32 -8.38
N VAL A 134 9.33 -3.04 -8.15
CA VAL A 134 8.87 -2.18 -7.04
C VAL A 134 7.81 -2.94 -6.27
N SER A 135 7.93 -2.95 -4.94
CA SER A 135 6.89 -3.47 -4.06
C SER A 135 5.84 -2.39 -3.81
N LEU A 136 4.60 -2.70 -4.15
CA LEU A 136 3.44 -1.84 -3.98
C LEU A 136 2.64 -2.31 -2.79
N THR A 137 2.28 -1.39 -1.90
CA THR A 137 1.29 -1.61 -0.85
C THR A 137 0.09 -0.72 -1.16
N VAL A 138 -1.08 -1.34 -1.36
CA VAL A 138 -2.33 -0.68 -1.77
C VAL A 138 -3.39 -0.89 -0.70
N MET A 139 -4.07 0.18 -0.30
CA MET A 139 -5.16 0.17 0.68
C MET A 139 -6.41 0.86 0.15
N SER A 140 -7.60 0.33 0.47
CA SER A 140 -8.88 0.97 0.16
C SER A 140 -9.17 2.21 1.01
N GLY A 141 -10.09 3.05 0.53
CA GLY A 141 -10.52 4.30 1.17
C GLY A 141 -11.08 4.11 2.58
N ASP A 142 -11.80 3.01 2.82
CA ASP A 142 -12.29 2.58 4.13
C ASP A 142 -11.21 1.93 5.02
N GLY A 143 -10.01 1.67 4.48
CA GLY A 143 -8.91 1.00 5.19
C GLY A 143 -9.09 -0.49 5.41
N LEU A 144 -10.13 -1.11 4.84
CA LEU A 144 -10.49 -2.51 5.11
C LEU A 144 -9.84 -3.50 4.15
N GLN A 145 -9.38 -3.07 2.98
CA GLN A 145 -8.70 -3.90 2.01
C GLN A 145 -7.24 -3.47 1.92
N VAL A 146 -6.32 -4.45 2.00
CA VAL A 146 -4.89 -4.20 1.90
C VAL A 146 -4.26 -5.32 1.07
N ALA A 147 -3.41 -4.96 0.11
CA ALA A 147 -2.55 -5.89 -0.60
C ALA A 147 -1.12 -5.36 -0.70
N GLN A 148 -0.17 -6.29 -0.72
CA GLN A 148 1.23 -6.03 -1.03
C GLN A 148 1.70 -7.00 -2.10
N PHE A 149 2.32 -6.48 -3.15
CA PHE A 149 2.81 -7.27 -4.28
C PHE A 149 3.91 -6.53 -5.04
N ASP A 150 4.71 -7.27 -5.79
CA ASP A 150 5.75 -6.67 -6.62
C ASP A 150 5.23 -6.38 -8.04
N SER A 151 5.70 -5.28 -8.60
CA SER A 151 5.37 -4.78 -9.92
C SER A 151 6.64 -4.62 -10.74
N GLY A 152 6.55 -5.00 -12.01
CA GLY A 152 7.57 -4.68 -13.01
C GLY A 152 7.65 -3.17 -13.30
N PRO A 153 8.66 -2.75 -14.08
CA PRO A 153 8.98 -1.33 -14.27
C PRO A 153 7.95 -0.56 -15.11
N ASP A 154 7.22 -1.23 -15.99
CA ASP A 154 6.22 -0.63 -16.92
C ASP A 154 4.82 -1.20 -16.71
N ASP A 155 4.59 -1.68 -15.49
CA ASP A 155 3.39 -2.38 -15.15
C ASP A 155 2.27 -1.39 -14.80
N SER A 156 1.16 -1.44 -15.55
CA SER A 156 -0.10 -0.78 -15.16
C SER A 156 -1.07 -1.74 -14.46
N TRP A 157 -1.69 -1.27 -13.39
CA TRP A 157 -2.60 -2.04 -12.53
C TRP A 157 -3.93 -1.30 -12.34
N ILE A 158 -5.00 -2.06 -12.14
CA ILE A 158 -6.35 -1.55 -11.94
C ILE A 158 -6.87 -2.13 -10.63
N ALA A 159 -7.06 -1.27 -9.64
CA ALA A 159 -7.74 -1.62 -8.39
C ALA A 159 -9.26 -1.67 -8.64
N THR A 160 -9.90 -2.82 -8.43
CA THR A 160 -11.31 -3.03 -8.77
C THR A 160 -12.19 -3.20 -7.54
N GLY A 161 -13.49 -2.89 -7.67
CA GLY A 161 -14.48 -3.15 -6.61
C GLY A 161 -14.71 -4.64 -6.30
N ASN A 162 -14.18 -5.55 -7.12
CA ASN A 162 -14.38 -6.99 -7.00
C ASN A 162 -13.33 -7.67 -6.09
N GLN A 163 -12.70 -6.92 -5.19
CA GLN A 163 -11.66 -7.44 -4.30
C GLN A 163 -10.49 -8.08 -5.08
N THR A 164 -10.17 -7.53 -6.25
CA THR A 164 -8.93 -7.80 -6.98
C THR A 164 -8.26 -6.53 -7.50
N ILE A 165 -6.92 -6.57 -7.62
CA ILE A 165 -6.11 -5.63 -8.39
C ILE A 165 -5.58 -6.40 -9.60
N VAL A 166 -5.90 -5.95 -10.80
CA VAL A 166 -5.60 -6.68 -12.04
C VAL A 166 -4.63 -5.92 -12.92
N ARG A 167 -3.80 -6.63 -13.68
CA ARG A 167 -2.96 -6.00 -14.71
C ARG A 167 -3.83 -5.35 -15.77
N SER A 168 -3.35 -4.25 -16.34
CA SER A 168 -3.92 -3.67 -17.56
C SER A 168 -3.35 -4.36 -18.79
N VAL A 169 -4.10 -4.39 -19.89
CA VAL A 169 -3.55 -4.70 -21.21
C VAL A 169 -2.39 -3.75 -21.50
N TYR A 170 -1.29 -4.27 -22.05
CA TYR A 170 -0.11 -3.46 -22.35
C TYR A 170 -0.46 -2.25 -23.23
N GLY A 171 0.00 -1.06 -22.79
CA GLY A 171 -0.30 0.22 -23.46
C GLY A 171 -1.66 0.84 -23.12
N THR A 172 -2.43 0.20 -22.23
CA THR A 172 -3.72 0.72 -21.72
C THR A 172 -3.64 0.95 -20.21
N LEU A 173 -4.58 1.71 -19.66
CA LEU A 173 -4.67 1.98 -18.21
C LEU A 173 -5.94 1.42 -17.56
N TRP A 174 -6.96 1.09 -18.36
CA TRP A 174 -8.29 0.73 -17.85
C TRP A 174 -8.81 -0.61 -18.40
N ASP A 175 -8.17 -1.17 -19.43
CA ASP A 175 -8.58 -2.45 -20.00
C ASP A 175 -7.91 -3.57 -19.18
N GLN A 176 -8.72 -4.41 -18.54
CA GLN A 176 -8.23 -5.47 -17.66
C GLN A 176 -7.63 -6.63 -18.46
N ASP A 177 -6.47 -7.11 -18.03
CA ASP A 177 -5.85 -8.36 -18.49
C ASP A 177 -5.51 -9.26 -17.29
N PRO A 178 -6.47 -10.03 -16.77
CA PRO A 178 -6.23 -10.92 -15.65
C PRO A 178 -5.20 -12.02 -15.95
N ALA A 179 -4.98 -12.36 -17.23
CA ALA A 179 -4.02 -13.38 -17.64
C ALA A 179 -2.56 -12.88 -17.54
N ALA A 180 -2.35 -11.57 -17.72
CA ALA A 180 -1.06 -10.94 -17.44
C ALA A 180 -0.74 -10.87 -15.94
N GLY A 181 -1.75 -10.97 -15.06
CA GLY A 181 -1.57 -11.04 -13.62
C GLY A 181 -2.72 -10.44 -12.82
N SER A 182 -2.91 -10.94 -11.60
CA SER A 182 -3.88 -10.39 -10.66
C SER A 182 -3.44 -10.63 -9.22
N GLN A 183 -3.92 -9.77 -8.33
CA GLN A 183 -3.66 -9.83 -6.90
C GLN A 183 -4.99 -9.76 -6.16
N SER A 184 -5.18 -10.67 -5.22
CA SER A 184 -6.29 -10.57 -4.28
C SER A 184 -6.01 -9.47 -3.26
N TRP A 185 -7.01 -8.63 -2.98
CA TRP A 185 -6.98 -7.66 -1.88
C TRP A 185 -8.31 -7.75 -1.10
N PRO A 186 -8.58 -8.91 -0.47
CA PRO A 186 -9.86 -9.14 0.18
C PRO A 186 -10.04 -8.21 1.37
N MET A 187 -11.30 -7.96 1.74
CA MET A 187 -11.60 -7.32 3.03
C MET A 187 -10.90 -8.07 4.16
N ALA A 188 -10.16 -7.35 5.01
CA ALA A 188 -9.47 -7.88 6.18
C ALA A 188 -10.44 -8.68 7.02
N GLN A 189 -10.07 -9.88 7.46
CA GLN A 189 -10.96 -10.66 8.33
C GLN A 189 -11.10 -9.94 9.67
N ALA A 190 -12.31 -9.85 10.21
CA ALA A 190 -12.51 -9.22 11.51
C ALA A 190 -11.67 -9.96 12.57
N ALA A 191 -10.88 -9.22 13.34
CA ALA A 191 -10.12 -9.80 14.44
C ALA A 191 -11.08 -10.41 15.48
N ALA A 192 -10.72 -11.58 16.01
CA ALA A 192 -11.47 -12.17 17.12
C ALA A 192 -11.26 -11.30 18.36
N THR A 193 -12.29 -10.60 18.81
CA THR A 193 -12.29 -9.91 20.10
C THR A 193 -12.30 -10.94 21.22
N VAL A 194 -11.23 -11.01 22.01
CA VAL A 194 -11.14 -11.80 23.26
C VAL A 194 -11.63 -10.96 24.43
#